data_AF-A0A8T3R4X4-F1
#
_entry.id   AF-A0A8T3R4X4-F1
#
_cell.length_a   1.000
_cell.length_b   1.000
_cell.length_c   1.000
_cell.angle_alpha   90.00
_cell.angle_beta   90.00
_cell.angle_gamma   90.00
#
_symmetry.space_group_name_H-M   'P 1'
#
loop_
_entity.id
_entity.type
_entity.pdbx_description
1 polymer ?
#
loop_
_entity_poly.entity_id
_entity_poly.type
_entity_poly.pdbx_seq_one_letter_code
_entity_poly.pdbx_strand_id
1 'polypeptide(L)'
;MSLQDRVQTDIAAAMRAGDELRRDVLRMVSSAAYNVEKRQGHPLSDDEYLAVLAREVKTRRESVEAFRGGGREDLAVKEEAEIAVLGDYLPRALTEAELESLVREGIAATGASSARDMGKVMGWLAPRTRGRADGKQVSQLVVQTLAGIDLAAHDSGTH
;
A
#
# COMPACT_ATOMS: atom_id res chain seq x y z
N MET A 1 -1.97 -8.25 20.71
CA MET A 1 -1.88 -9.24 19.62
C MET A 1 -1.37 -8.50 18.40
N SER A 2 -0.27 -8.95 17.80
CA SER A 2 0.29 -8.33 16.59
C SER A 2 -0.64 -8.54 15.38
N LEU A 3 -0.39 -7.83 14.28
CA LEU A 3 -1.11 -8.05 13.03
C LEU A 3 -0.88 -9.47 12.51
N GLN A 4 0.35 -9.97 12.62
CA GLN A 4 0.71 -11.34 12.29
C GLN A 4 -0.05 -12.36 13.15
N ASP A 5 -0.12 -12.15 14.47
CA ASP A 5 -0.88 -13.03 15.38
C ASP A 5 -2.38 -13.03 15.05
N ARG A 6 -2.93 -11.86 14.66
CA ARG A 6 -4.32 -11.75 14.22
C ARG A 6 -4.58 -12.62 12.99
N VAL A 7 -3.73 -12.51 11.97
CA VAL A 7 -3.84 -13.33 10.76
C VAL A 7 -3.74 -14.82 11.08
N GLN A 8 -2.81 -15.24 11.94
CA GLN A 8 -2.71 -16.66 12.34
C GLN A 8 -3.96 -17.16 13.09
N THR A 9 -4.50 -16.33 13.98
CA THR A 9 -5.74 -16.64 14.71
C THR A 9 -6.92 -16.79 13.75
N ASP A 10 -7.02 -15.90 12.76
CA ASP A 10 -8.11 -15.90 11.78
C ASP A 10 -7.99 -17.05 10.78
N ILE A 11 -6.77 -17.52 10.46
CA ILE A 11 -6.57 -18.77 9.70
C ILE A 11 -7.19 -19.95 10.47
N ALA A 12 -6.90 -20.07 11.77
CA ALA A 12 -7.45 -21.14 12.58
C ALA A 12 -8.98 -21.04 12.72
N ALA A 13 -9.52 -19.81 12.82
CA ALA A 13 -10.96 -19.57 12.81
C ALA A 13 -11.61 -19.99 11.48
N ALA A 14 -11.03 -19.59 10.35
CA ALA A 14 -11.51 -19.95 9.02
C ALA A 14 -11.52 -21.47 8.79
N MET A 15 -10.48 -22.18 9.27
CA MET A 15 -10.45 -23.64 9.25
C MET A 15 -11.60 -24.28 10.02
N ARG A 16 -11.92 -23.77 11.22
CA ARG A 16 -13.04 -24.29 12.03
C ARG A 16 -14.41 -23.98 11.42
N ALA A 17 -14.52 -22.83 10.76
CA ALA A 17 -15.75 -22.39 10.11
C ALA A 17 -15.98 -23.02 8.72
N GLY A 18 -14.97 -23.69 8.14
CA GLY A 18 -15.03 -24.18 6.77
C GLY A 18 -14.94 -23.07 5.71
N ASP A 19 -14.46 -21.88 6.08
CA ASP A 19 -14.26 -20.75 5.16
C ASP A 19 -12.95 -20.94 4.37
N GLU A 20 -13.04 -21.68 3.27
CA GLU A 20 -11.87 -22.05 2.46
C GLU A 20 -11.21 -20.83 1.80
N LEU A 21 -12.01 -19.90 1.27
CA LEU A 21 -11.50 -18.69 0.63
C LEU A 21 -10.64 -17.89 1.62
N ARG A 22 -11.18 -17.58 2.80
CA ARG A 22 -10.44 -16.82 3.81
C ARG A 22 -9.20 -17.57 4.28
N ARG A 23 -9.32 -18.87 4.57
CA ARG A 23 -8.20 -19.71 4.97
C ARG A 23 -7.06 -19.64 3.97
N ASP A 24 -7.36 -19.84 2.69
CA ASP A 24 -6.34 -19.96 1.65
C ASP A 24 -5.67 -18.61 1.35
N VAL A 25 -6.46 -17.53 1.29
CA VAL A 25 -5.94 -16.16 1.12
C VAL A 25 -4.99 -15.79 2.27
N LEU A 26 -5.38 -16.02 3.52
CA LEU A 26 -4.56 -15.67 4.68
C LEU A 26 -3.29 -16.52 4.78
N ARG A 27 -3.35 -17.81 4.41
CA ARG A 27 -2.18 -18.68 4.31
C ARG A 27 -1.20 -18.21 3.24
N MET A 28 -1.70 -17.79 2.08
CA MET A 28 -0.89 -17.24 1.00
C MET A 28 -0.13 -15.99 1.46
N VAL A 29 -0.81 -15.05 2.11
CA VAL A 29 -0.14 -13.85 2.65
C VAL A 29 0.85 -14.19 3.76
N SER A 30 0.51 -15.14 4.63
CA SER A 30 1.43 -15.59 5.69
C SER A 30 2.72 -16.18 5.13
N SER A 31 2.62 -16.95 4.03
CA SER A 31 3.78 -17.46 3.30
C SER A 31 4.58 -16.32 2.64
N ALA A 32 3.90 -15.33 2.05
CA ALA A 32 4.56 -14.15 1.48
C ALA A 32 5.33 -13.36 2.56
N ALA A 33 4.73 -13.15 3.74
CA ALA A 33 5.36 -12.49 4.87
C ALA A 33 6.58 -13.27 5.37
N TYR A 34 6.45 -14.59 5.58
CA TYR A 34 7.56 -15.46 5.96
C TYR A 34 8.74 -15.38 4.97
N ASN A 35 8.46 -15.34 3.67
CA ASN A 35 9.50 -15.17 2.66
C ASN A 35 10.21 -13.81 2.76
N VAL A 36 9.52 -12.76 3.22
CA VAL A 36 10.12 -11.44 3.49
C VAL A 36 11.02 -11.54 4.72
N GLU A 37 10.56 -12.13 5.82
CA GLU A 37 11.37 -12.35 7.03
C GLU A 37 12.67 -13.09 6.71
N LYS A 38 12.58 -14.15 5.89
CA LYS A 38 13.75 -14.91 5.45
C LYS A 38 14.73 -14.08 4.65
N ARG A 39 14.25 -13.17 3.80
CA ARG A 39 15.12 -12.29 3.01
C ARG A 39 15.76 -11.19 3.86
N GLN A 40 15.03 -10.66 4.85
CA GLN A 40 15.52 -9.59 5.72
C GLN A 40 16.37 -10.08 6.90
N GLY A 41 16.21 -11.34 7.29
CA GLY A 41 16.93 -11.95 8.41
C GLY A 41 16.38 -11.59 9.79
N HIS A 42 15.17 -11.04 9.87
CA HIS A 42 14.49 -10.73 11.13
C HIS A 42 12.97 -10.93 11.01
N PRO A 43 12.24 -11.11 12.13
CA PRO A 43 10.78 -11.09 12.14
C PRO A 43 10.22 -9.75 11.66
N LEU A 44 9.06 -9.76 11.00
CA LEU A 44 8.45 -8.50 10.56
C LEU A 44 7.86 -7.75 11.76
N SER A 45 8.06 -6.43 11.75
CA SER A 45 7.20 -5.53 12.51
C SER A 45 5.77 -5.49 11.93
N ASP A 46 4.81 -4.99 12.71
CA ASP A 46 3.43 -4.78 12.22
C ASP A 46 3.40 -3.90 10.96
N ASP A 47 4.26 -2.89 10.90
CA ASP A 47 4.38 -1.97 9.75
C ASP A 47 4.87 -2.71 8.49
N GLU A 48 5.84 -3.60 8.64
CA GLU A 48 6.36 -4.41 7.53
C GLU A 48 5.35 -5.46 7.09
N TYR A 49 4.66 -6.10 8.03
CA TYR A 49 3.59 -7.04 7.72
C TYR A 49 2.44 -6.34 6.97
N LEU A 50 2.07 -5.13 7.39
CA LEU A 50 1.08 -4.30 6.71
C LEU A 50 1.52 -3.94 5.28
N ALA A 51 2.80 -3.68 5.07
CA ALA A 51 3.35 -3.46 3.72
C ALA A 51 3.25 -4.71 2.83
N VAL A 52 3.42 -5.90 3.40
CA VAL A 52 3.20 -7.18 2.67
C VAL A 52 1.73 -7.30 2.27
N LEU A 53 0.79 -7.12 3.20
CA LEU A 53 -0.65 -7.15 2.90
C LEU A 53 -1.04 -6.17 1.79
N ALA A 54 -0.56 -4.93 1.87
CA ALA A 54 -0.84 -3.90 0.87
C ALA A 54 -0.30 -4.27 -0.52
N ARG A 55 0.90 -4.86 -0.57
CA ARG A 55 1.50 -5.37 -1.81
C ARG A 55 0.66 -6.51 -2.40
N GLU A 56 0.23 -7.45 -1.58
CA GLU A 56 -0.57 -8.60 -2.01
C GLU A 56 -1.94 -8.17 -2.55
N VAL A 57 -2.58 -7.14 -1.98
CA VAL A 57 -3.80 -6.54 -2.54
C VAL A 57 -3.52 -5.86 -3.88
N LYS A 58 -2.42 -5.13 -4.01
CA LYS A 58 -2.03 -4.48 -5.26
C LYS A 58 -1.83 -5.51 -6.38
N THR A 59 -1.07 -6.58 -6.14
CA THR A 59 -0.86 -7.65 -7.11
C THR A 59 -2.19 -8.23 -7.61
N ARG A 60 -3.14 -8.46 -6.70
CA ARG A 60 -4.47 -8.98 -7.06
C ARG A 60 -5.29 -7.98 -7.89
N ARG A 61 -5.21 -6.68 -7.59
CA ARG A 61 -5.85 -5.65 -8.42
C ARG A 61 -5.27 -5.62 -9.83
N GLU A 62 -3.96 -5.74 -9.96
CA GLU A 62 -3.30 -5.87 -11.27
C GLU A 62 -3.77 -7.13 -12.01
N SER A 63 -3.95 -8.25 -11.31
CA SER A 63 -4.56 -9.48 -11.86
C SER A 63 -6.00 -9.28 -12.30
N VAL A 64 -6.84 -8.57 -11.52
CA VAL A 64 -8.23 -8.25 -11.89
C VAL A 64 -8.28 -7.56 -13.25
N GLU A 65 -7.49 -6.48 -13.41
CA GLU A 65 -7.45 -5.72 -14.67
C GLU A 65 -6.95 -6.58 -15.84
N ALA A 66 -5.92 -7.41 -15.61
CA ALA A 66 -5.40 -8.31 -16.62
C ALA A 66 -6.42 -9.39 -17.04
N PHE A 67 -7.15 -9.98 -16.08
CA PHE A 67 -8.16 -10.99 -16.37
C PHE A 67 -9.37 -10.39 -17.08
N ARG A 68 -9.83 -9.20 -16.68
CA ARG A 68 -10.90 -8.48 -17.40
C ARG A 68 -10.51 -8.12 -18.80
N GLY A 69 -9.30 -7.58 -19.00
CA GLY A 69 -8.75 -7.31 -20.33
C GLY A 69 -8.65 -8.55 -21.21
N GLY A 70 -8.46 -9.73 -20.61
CA GLY A 70 -8.45 -11.03 -21.29
C GLY A 70 -9.80 -11.75 -21.40
N GLY A 71 -10.91 -11.13 -20.98
CA GLY A 71 -12.24 -11.74 -21.02
C GLY A 71 -12.47 -12.88 -20.01
N ARG A 72 -11.66 -12.95 -18.95
CA ARG A 72 -11.71 -13.97 -17.89
C ARG A 72 -12.38 -13.43 -16.62
N GLU A 73 -13.66 -13.06 -16.74
CA GLU A 73 -14.42 -12.48 -15.62
C GLU A 73 -14.49 -13.42 -14.41
N ASP A 74 -14.52 -14.74 -14.63
CA ASP A 74 -14.49 -15.77 -13.58
C ASP A 74 -13.27 -15.63 -12.66
N LEU A 75 -12.10 -15.34 -13.24
CA LEU A 75 -10.85 -15.15 -12.49
C LEU A 75 -10.80 -13.76 -11.84
N ALA A 76 -11.31 -12.73 -12.51
CA ALA A 76 -11.39 -11.38 -11.95
C ALA A 76 -12.25 -11.33 -10.67
N VAL A 77 -13.43 -11.95 -10.70
CA VAL A 77 -14.33 -12.02 -9.53
C VAL A 77 -13.67 -12.78 -8.38
N LYS A 78 -12.90 -13.82 -8.67
CA LYS A 78 -12.14 -14.54 -7.63
C LYS A 78 -11.12 -13.62 -6.96
N GLU A 79 -10.32 -12.90 -7.75
CA GLU A 79 -9.32 -11.96 -7.22
C GLU A 79 -9.97 -10.84 -6.39
N GLU A 80 -11.14 -10.32 -6.80
CA GLU A 80 -11.90 -9.34 -6.03
C GLU A 80 -12.36 -9.89 -4.67
N ALA A 81 -12.79 -11.15 -4.62
CA ALA A 81 -13.15 -11.80 -3.37
C ALA A 81 -11.92 -11.98 -2.44
N GLU A 82 -10.75 -12.30 -3.00
CA GLU A 82 -9.49 -12.36 -2.23
C GLU A 82 -9.07 -10.96 -1.71
N ILE A 83 -9.22 -9.91 -2.53
CA ILE A 83 -8.98 -8.53 -2.13
C ILE A 83 -9.88 -8.14 -0.96
N ALA A 84 -11.15 -8.51 -0.98
CA ALA A 84 -12.10 -8.22 0.10
C ALA A 84 -11.64 -8.83 1.42
N VAL A 85 -11.18 -10.10 1.41
CA VAL A 85 -10.63 -10.76 2.60
C VAL A 85 -9.42 -10.00 3.16
N LEU A 86 -8.47 -9.61 2.29
CA LEU A 86 -7.27 -8.89 2.73
C LEU A 86 -7.57 -7.46 3.18
N GLY A 87 -8.62 -6.83 2.64
CA GLY A 87 -9.10 -5.51 3.02
C GLY A 87 -9.42 -5.40 4.51
N ASP A 88 -9.89 -6.48 5.15
CA ASP A 88 -10.22 -6.51 6.58
C ASP A 88 -8.99 -6.34 7.51
N TYR A 89 -7.78 -6.40 6.94
CA TYR A 89 -6.50 -6.25 7.64
C TYR A 89 -5.78 -4.96 7.27
N LEU A 90 -6.31 -4.18 6.33
CA LEU A 90 -5.72 -2.95 5.85
C LEU A 90 -6.51 -1.73 6.35
N PRO A 91 -5.84 -0.61 6.66
CA PRO A 91 -6.55 0.66 6.82
C PRO A 91 -7.18 1.08 5.49
N ARG A 92 -8.19 1.96 5.56
CA ARG A 92 -8.86 2.47 4.35
C ARG A 92 -7.85 3.06 3.37
N ALA A 93 -7.82 2.50 2.16
CA ALA A 93 -7.00 3.00 1.08
C ALA A 93 -7.33 4.46 0.77
N LEU A 94 -6.30 5.25 0.50
CA LEU A 94 -6.45 6.61 0.00
C LEU A 94 -6.89 6.54 -1.47
N THR A 95 -7.84 7.39 -1.84
CA THR A 95 -8.07 7.70 -3.26
C THR A 95 -6.89 8.53 -3.80
N GLU A 96 -6.77 8.60 -5.12
CA GLU A 96 -5.75 9.43 -5.77
C GLU A 96 -5.85 10.91 -5.33
N ALA A 97 -7.06 11.47 -5.33
CA ALA A 97 -7.31 12.84 -4.89
C ALA A 97 -6.96 13.07 -3.40
N GLU A 98 -7.27 12.10 -2.52
CA GLU A 98 -6.88 12.18 -1.11
C GLU A 98 -5.37 12.11 -0.93
N LEU A 99 -4.70 11.24 -1.70
CA LEU A 99 -3.25 11.12 -1.66
C LEU A 99 -2.57 12.40 -2.16
N GLU A 100 -3.05 12.99 -3.25
CA GLU A 100 -2.59 14.28 -3.73
C GLU A 100 -2.77 15.40 -2.72
N SER A 101 -3.95 15.49 -2.08
CA SER A 101 -4.20 16.48 -1.02
C SER A 101 -3.18 16.32 0.09
N LEU A 102 -2.97 15.08 0.54
CA LEU A 102 -2.06 14.77 1.62
C LEU A 102 -0.60 15.11 1.26
N VAL A 103 -0.18 14.89 0.01
CA VAL A 103 1.14 15.29 -0.49
C VAL A 103 1.30 16.81 -0.46
N ARG A 104 0.30 17.56 -0.95
CA ARG A 104 0.32 19.04 -0.92
C ARG A 104 0.39 19.56 0.52
N GLU A 105 -0.39 18.97 1.43
CA GLU A 105 -0.34 19.28 2.86
C GLU A 105 1.04 18.99 3.47
N GLY A 106 1.64 17.84 3.12
CA GLY A 106 2.97 17.46 3.61
C GLY A 106 4.07 18.40 3.12
N ILE A 107 4.00 18.86 1.86
CA ILE A 107 4.92 19.86 1.31
C ILE A 107 4.75 21.19 2.06
N ALA A 108 3.52 21.67 2.24
CA ALA A 108 3.24 22.91 2.96
C ALA A 108 3.69 22.84 4.43
N ALA A 109 3.40 21.73 5.12
CA ALA A 109 3.77 21.53 6.53
C ALA A 109 5.29 21.43 6.76
N THR A 110 6.05 20.99 5.76
CA THR A 110 7.51 20.85 5.86
C THR A 110 8.28 22.03 5.26
N GLY A 111 7.58 22.96 4.59
CA GLY A 111 8.20 24.06 3.85
C GLY A 111 9.09 23.60 2.70
N ALA A 112 8.85 22.40 2.18
CA ALA A 112 9.64 21.82 1.11
C ALA A 112 9.44 22.58 -0.20
N SER A 113 10.52 22.93 -0.88
CA SER A 113 10.45 23.68 -2.14
C SER A 113 11.23 23.03 -3.30
N SER A 114 11.99 21.96 -3.02
CA SER A 114 12.79 21.28 -4.04
C SER A 114 12.93 19.79 -3.77
N ALA A 115 13.42 19.04 -4.75
CA ALA A 115 13.71 17.61 -4.59
C ALA A 115 14.66 17.28 -3.42
N ARG A 116 15.49 18.24 -2.97
CA ARG A 116 16.37 18.06 -1.79
C ARG A 116 15.59 17.88 -0.49
N ASP A 117 14.36 18.40 -0.43
CA ASP A 117 13.49 18.32 0.75
C ASP A 117 12.61 17.06 0.76
N MET A 118 12.73 16.19 -0.24
CA MET A 118 11.99 14.94 -0.36
C MET A 118 11.93 14.15 0.96
N GLY A 119 13.09 14.00 1.62
CA GLY A 119 13.18 13.24 2.87
C GLY A 119 12.29 13.80 3.99
N LYS A 120 12.11 15.13 4.05
CA LYS A 120 11.24 15.78 5.04
C LYS A 120 9.78 15.46 4.76
N VAL A 121 9.36 15.61 3.50
CA VAL A 121 7.99 15.34 3.07
C VAL A 121 7.64 13.86 3.27
N MET A 122 8.54 12.95 2.89
CA MET A 122 8.36 11.52 3.07
C MET A 122 8.28 11.13 4.54
N GLY A 123 9.09 11.73 5.41
CA GLY A 123 9.01 11.51 6.86
C GLY A 123 7.66 11.94 7.45
N TRP A 124 7.09 13.05 6.96
CA TRP A 124 5.76 13.51 7.38
C TRP A 124 4.63 12.62 6.86
N LEU A 125 4.73 12.16 5.61
CA LEU A 125 3.71 11.34 4.94
C LEU A 125 3.70 9.89 5.44
N ALA A 126 4.85 9.31 5.75
CA ALA A 126 4.99 7.89 6.10
C ALA A 126 3.93 7.39 7.11
N PRO A 127 3.72 8.02 8.29
CA PRO A 127 2.70 7.54 9.23
C PRO A 127 1.25 7.74 8.75
N ARG A 128 1.01 8.62 7.76
CA ARG A 128 -0.33 8.96 7.25
C ARG A 128 -0.75 8.13 6.04
N THR A 129 0.22 7.59 5.30
CA THR A 129 0.02 6.79 4.09
C THR A 129 0.28 5.29 4.29
N ARG A 130 0.92 4.90 5.41
CA ARG A 130 1.27 3.49 5.67
C ARG A 130 0.06 2.57 5.60
N GLY A 131 0.13 1.54 4.75
CA GLY A 131 -0.95 0.60 4.49
C GLY A 131 -2.16 1.17 3.76
N ARG A 132 -2.19 2.50 3.52
CA ARG A 132 -3.29 3.21 2.85
C ARG A 132 -2.96 3.59 1.41
N ALA A 133 -1.67 3.68 1.06
CA ALA A 133 -1.19 3.92 -0.29
C ALA A 133 0.12 3.16 -0.54
N ASP A 134 0.41 2.89 -1.82
CA ASP A 134 1.68 2.28 -2.23
C ASP A 134 2.84 3.27 -2.04
N GLY A 135 3.89 2.86 -1.32
CA GLY A 135 5.01 3.76 -1.01
C GLY A 135 5.75 4.29 -2.24
N LYS A 136 5.77 3.54 -3.36
CA LYS A 136 6.35 4.02 -4.62
C LYS A 136 5.45 5.09 -5.24
N GLN A 137 4.14 4.89 -5.23
CA GLN A 137 3.17 5.88 -5.69
C GLN A 137 3.28 7.18 -4.87
N VAL A 138 3.36 7.08 -3.54
CA VAL A 138 3.57 8.25 -2.67
C VAL A 138 4.85 9.00 -3.06
N SER A 139 5.97 8.28 -3.15
CA SER A 139 7.27 8.87 -3.51
C SER A 139 7.25 9.53 -4.88
N GLN A 140 6.68 8.86 -5.90
CA GLN A 140 6.55 9.41 -7.25
C GLN A 140 5.73 10.70 -7.27
N LEU A 141 4.61 10.73 -6.55
CA LEU A 141 3.75 11.90 -6.51
C LEU A 141 4.43 13.09 -5.81
N VAL A 142 5.18 12.84 -4.74
CA VAL A 142 5.98 13.89 -4.08
C VAL A 142 7.05 14.43 -5.04
N VAL A 143 7.73 13.56 -5.79
CA VAL A 143 8.76 13.98 -6.76
C VAL A 143 8.14 14.89 -7.82
N GLN A 144 7.02 14.45 -8.41
CA GLN A 144 6.32 15.21 -9.44
C GLN A 144 5.84 16.57 -8.93
N THR A 145 5.27 16.60 -7.72
CA THR A 145 4.75 17.84 -7.14
C THR A 145 5.88 18.83 -6.83
N LEU A 146 6.99 18.37 -6.25
CA LEU A 146 8.15 19.23 -5.96
C LEU A 146 8.84 19.74 -7.23
N ALA A 147 8.94 18.92 -8.28
CA ALA A 147 9.48 19.35 -9.56
C ALA A 147 8.64 20.47 -10.20
N GLY A 148 7.31 20.37 -10.10
CA GLY A 148 6.41 21.44 -10.57
C GLY A 148 6.56 22.75 -9.80
N ILE A 149 6.79 22.68 -8.49
CA ILE A 149 7.04 23.87 -7.65
C ILE A 149 8.36 24.54 -8.03
N ASP A 150 9.42 23.77 -8.26
CA ASP A 150 10.74 24.29 -8.63
C ASP A 150 10.70 25.03 -9.97
N LEU A 151 10.02 24.45 -10.98
CA LEU A 151 9.82 25.08 -12.28
C LEU A 151 9.04 26.41 -12.18
N ALA A 152 7.95 26.43 -11.40
CA ALA A 152 7.15 27.65 -11.20
C ALA A 152 7.95 28.76 -10.49
N ALA A 153 8.87 28.41 -9.59
CA ALA A 153 9.75 29.36 -8.92
C ALA A 153 10.83 29.93 -9.87
N HIS A 154 11.26 29.15 -10.86
CA HIS A 154 12.25 29.60 -11.86
C HIS A 154 11.61 30.54 -12.90
N ASP A 155 10.39 30.26 -13.37
CA ASP A 155 9.69 31.10 -14.34
C ASP A 155 9.27 32.47 -13.76
N SER A 156 9.00 32.53 -12.45
CA SER A 156 8.61 33.77 -11.75
C SER A 156 9.79 34.68 -11.37
N GLY A 157 11.04 34.24 -11.58
CA GLY A 157 12.26 35.01 -11.32
C GLY A 157 12.81 35.79 -12.51
N THR A 158 12.13 35.79 -13.66
CA THR A 158 12.62 36.36 -14.94
C THR A 158 12.11 37.76 -15.28
N HIS A 159 11.69 38.57 -14.31
CA HIS A 159 11.28 39.96 -14.52
C HIS A 159 12.24 40.98 -13.89
#